data_AF-G3NYK3-F1
#
_entry.id   AF-G3NYK3-F1
#
_cell.length_a   1.000
_cell.length_b   1.000
_cell.length_c   1.000
_cell.angle_alpha   90.00
_cell.angle_beta   90.00
_cell.angle_gamma   90.00
#
_symmetry.space_group_name_H-M   'P 1'
#
loop_
_entity.id
_entity.type
_entity.pdbx_description
1 polymer ?
#
loop_
_entity_poly.entity_id
_entity_poly.type
_entity_poly.pdbx_seq_one_letter_code
_entity_poly.pdbx_strand_id
1 'polypeptide(L)'
;ITKREDLINCVALSSLCRAGIDDVETDVVEIEAKLDKLVKLCSGMIEAGRAYVSANKLFVNGIKDLSQQCKKEEMISECLEKCGESLQEIVNYHMILFDQAQRSIKQQLHTFIKEDVRKFKDTKKQFDRVREDMELAQVKNAQAPRNKVHEAEEATQALVLSRKAFRHLALDYVLQINVIQAKKKFEILDAMLSFMRAQCTLFQQGFNILDEIDPYMKKLAAQLDQLVIDSAVEKRELEHKHALIQQRDFSYDDTKLEFNVDAPNGVVMEGYLFKRASNAFKTWNR
;
A
#
# COMPACT_ATOMS: atom_id res chain seq x y z
N ILE A 1 34.06 -28.32 10.83
CA ILE A 1 34.94 -27.78 11.90
C ILE A 1 34.25 -28.13 13.21
N THR A 2 34.68 -29.18 13.90
CA THR A 2 33.83 -29.90 14.89
C THR A 2 34.39 -29.92 16.31
N LYS A 3 35.45 -29.15 16.62
CA LYS A 3 35.98 -29.04 17.99
C LYS A 3 35.96 -27.58 18.46
N ARG A 4 35.36 -27.40 19.63
CA ARG A 4 35.20 -26.12 20.35
C ARG A 4 36.52 -25.37 20.58
N GLU A 5 37.61 -26.11 20.76
CA GLU A 5 38.95 -25.56 20.95
C GLU A 5 39.55 -25.01 19.65
N ASP A 6 39.26 -25.61 18.50
CA ASP A 6 39.73 -25.14 17.19
C ASP A 6 39.10 -23.79 16.82
N LEU A 7 37.83 -23.58 17.18
CA LEU A 7 37.14 -22.29 16.99
C LEU A 7 37.77 -21.16 17.81
N ILE A 8 38.03 -21.42 19.10
CA ILE A 8 38.62 -20.41 20.01
C ILE A 8 40.05 -20.09 19.59
N ASN A 9 40.84 -21.11 19.25
CA ASN A 9 42.21 -20.91 18.78
C ASN A 9 42.24 -20.18 17.43
N CYS A 10 41.24 -20.38 16.55
CA CYS A 10 41.17 -19.63 15.31
C CYS A 10 40.92 -18.13 15.54
N VAL A 11 39.97 -17.79 16.42
CA VAL A 11 39.67 -16.39 16.78
C VAL A 11 40.87 -15.72 17.48
N ALA A 12 41.59 -16.45 18.33
CA ALA A 12 42.67 -15.89 19.14
C ALA A 12 44.03 -15.80 18.42
N LEU A 13 44.35 -16.71 17.49
CA LEU A 13 45.72 -16.89 17.01
C LEU A 13 45.90 -16.69 15.49
N SER A 14 44.89 -16.99 14.67
CA SER A 14 45.04 -16.94 13.21
C SER A 14 44.67 -15.56 12.65
N SER A 15 45.61 -14.92 11.95
CA SER A 15 45.36 -13.66 11.22
C SER A 15 44.29 -13.81 10.14
N LEU A 16 44.21 -14.99 9.51
CA LEU A 16 43.21 -15.31 8.49
C LEU A 16 41.79 -15.39 9.08
N CYS A 17 41.65 -15.98 10.28
CA CYS A 17 40.36 -16.03 10.98
C CYS A 17 39.92 -14.65 11.48
N ARG A 18 40.88 -13.76 11.85
CA ARG A 18 40.57 -12.37 12.19
C ARG A 18 40.06 -11.57 11.00
N ALA A 19 40.73 -11.66 9.85
CA ALA A 19 40.26 -11.00 8.62
C ALA A 19 38.83 -11.44 8.23
N GLY A 20 38.55 -12.75 8.30
CA GLY A 20 37.21 -13.26 8.03
C GLY A 20 36.15 -12.77 9.01
N ILE A 21 36.50 -12.53 10.28
CA ILE A 21 35.58 -11.95 11.28
C ILE A 21 35.32 -10.47 10.98
N ASP A 22 36.37 -9.70 10.67
CA ASP A 22 36.27 -8.28 10.32
C ASP A 22 35.37 -8.07 9.09
N ASP A 23 35.43 -8.98 8.10
CA ASP A 23 34.55 -8.98 6.94
C ASP A 23 33.07 -9.17 7.35
N VAL A 24 32.77 -10.10 8.28
CA VAL A 24 31.40 -10.29 8.79
C VAL A 24 30.92 -9.08 9.56
N GLU A 25 31.76 -8.50 10.42
CA GLU A 25 31.42 -7.33 11.20
C GLU A 25 31.05 -6.15 10.30
N THR A 26 31.85 -5.91 9.26
CA THR A 26 31.63 -4.86 8.28
C THR A 26 30.33 -5.11 7.51
N ASP A 27 30.12 -6.34 7.02
CA ASP A 27 28.90 -6.73 6.31
C ASP A 27 27.64 -6.55 7.17
N VAL A 28 27.68 -6.88 8.47
CA VAL A 28 26.54 -6.69 9.38
C VAL A 28 26.19 -5.21 9.53
N VAL A 29 27.17 -4.32 9.67
CA VAL A 29 26.94 -2.87 9.77
C VAL A 29 26.35 -2.31 8.47
N GLU A 30 26.86 -2.74 7.32
CA GLU A 30 26.32 -2.33 6.03
C GLU A 30 24.88 -2.82 5.81
N ILE A 31 24.61 -4.09 6.14
CA ILE A 31 23.28 -4.69 6.02
C ILE A 31 22.31 -3.99 6.95
N GLU A 32 22.68 -3.72 8.21
CA GLU A 32 21.85 -2.95 9.16
C GLU A 32 21.41 -1.63 8.53
N ALA A 33 22.35 -0.84 8.00
CA ALA A 33 22.06 0.44 7.38
C ALA A 33 21.17 0.32 6.13
N LYS A 34 21.40 -0.69 5.28
CA LYS A 34 20.60 -0.95 4.08
C LYS A 34 19.19 -1.41 4.43
N LEU A 35 19.02 -2.27 5.42
CA LEU A 35 17.72 -2.74 5.89
C LEU A 35 16.93 -1.62 6.57
N ASP A 36 17.56 -0.81 7.43
CA ASP A 36 16.92 0.36 8.04
C ASP A 36 16.40 1.33 6.97
N LYS A 37 17.21 1.58 5.93
CA LYS A 37 16.78 2.41 4.80
C LYS A 37 15.60 1.78 4.06
N LEU A 38 15.61 0.48 3.82
CA LEU A 38 14.52 -0.24 3.16
C LEU A 38 13.22 -0.18 3.98
N VAL A 39 13.29 -0.36 5.30
CA VAL A 39 12.14 -0.24 6.23
C VAL A 39 11.53 1.17 6.17
N LYS A 40 12.38 2.22 6.13
CA LYS A 40 11.93 3.62 5.98
C LYS A 40 11.26 3.87 4.63
N LEU A 41 11.86 3.39 3.53
CA LEU A 41 11.29 3.51 2.19
C LEU A 41 9.95 2.78 2.07
N CYS A 42 9.85 1.56 2.62
CA CYS A 42 8.61 0.82 2.68
C CYS A 42 7.54 1.57 3.50
N SER A 43 7.91 2.18 4.63
CA SER A 43 6.98 3.00 5.41
C SER A 43 6.43 4.18 4.59
N GLY A 44 7.29 4.90 3.87
CA GLY A 44 6.86 5.99 2.97
C GLY A 44 5.97 5.51 1.83
N MET A 45 6.30 4.36 1.21
CA MET A 45 5.46 3.73 0.19
C MET A 45 4.07 3.39 0.73
N ILE A 46 3.99 2.81 1.92
CA ILE A 46 2.71 2.46 2.56
C ILE A 46 1.91 3.72 2.90
N GLU A 47 2.55 4.78 3.39
CA GLU A 47 1.87 6.06 3.70
C GLU A 47 1.28 6.71 2.44
N ALA A 48 2.07 6.81 1.37
CA ALA A 48 1.59 7.29 0.08
C ALA A 48 0.46 6.41 -0.47
N GLY A 49 0.61 5.08 -0.33
CA GLY A 49 -0.41 4.10 -0.70
C GLY A 49 -1.73 4.26 0.06
N ARG A 50 -1.66 4.54 1.38
CA ARG A 50 -2.86 4.83 2.19
C ARG A 50 -3.53 6.13 1.77
N ALA A 51 -2.78 7.18 1.44
CA ALA A 51 -3.35 8.40 0.89
C ALA A 51 -4.06 8.16 -0.44
N TYR A 52 -3.43 7.38 -1.34
CA TYR A 52 -4.02 6.94 -2.61
C TYR A 52 -5.33 6.16 -2.39
N VAL A 53 -5.34 5.18 -1.49
CA VAL A 53 -6.54 4.39 -1.14
C VAL A 53 -7.66 5.29 -0.61
N SER A 54 -7.35 6.24 0.29
CA SER A 54 -8.34 7.18 0.82
C SER A 54 -8.94 8.05 -0.28
N ALA A 55 -8.12 8.57 -1.20
CA ALA A 55 -8.61 9.34 -2.34
C ALA A 55 -9.52 8.50 -3.26
N ASN A 56 -9.14 7.25 -3.53
CA ASN A 56 -9.95 6.34 -4.35
C ASN A 56 -11.28 5.99 -3.68
N LYS A 57 -11.32 5.80 -2.35
CA LYS A 57 -12.59 5.59 -1.63
C LYS A 57 -13.56 6.76 -1.81
N LEU A 58 -13.06 7.99 -1.72
CA LEU A 58 -13.89 9.18 -1.94
C LEU A 58 -14.39 9.25 -3.38
N PHE A 59 -13.54 8.94 -4.35
CA PHE A 59 -13.93 8.89 -5.76
C PHE A 59 -15.02 7.83 -6.01
N VAL A 60 -14.84 6.61 -5.49
CA VAL A 60 -15.83 5.52 -5.60
C VAL A 60 -17.15 5.89 -4.92
N ASN A 61 -17.12 6.58 -3.79
CA ASN A 61 -18.34 7.09 -3.16
C ASN A 61 -19.06 8.11 -4.05
N GLY A 62 -18.33 9.01 -4.71
CA GLY A 62 -18.91 9.95 -5.68
C GLY A 62 -19.59 9.24 -6.87
N ILE A 63 -19.03 8.13 -7.35
CA ILE A 63 -19.66 7.28 -8.37
C ILE A 63 -20.99 6.70 -7.85
N LYS A 64 -21.00 6.19 -6.62
CA LYS A 64 -22.20 5.63 -5.99
C LYS A 64 -23.28 6.69 -5.77
N ASP A 65 -22.90 7.89 -5.35
CA ASP A 65 -23.84 9.00 -5.18
C ASP A 65 -24.47 9.42 -6.52
N LEU A 66 -23.66 9.47 -7.59
CA LEU A 66 -24.14 9.74 -8.94
C LEU A 66 -25.10 8.65 -9.43
N SER A 67 -24.77 7.38 -9.17
CA SER A 67 -25.65 6.24 -9.46
C SER A 67 -27.01 6.41 -8.80
N GLN A 68 -27.05 6.86 -7.54
CA GLN A 68 -28.30 7.08 -6.82
C GLN A 68 -29.11 8.24 -7.40
N GLN A 69 -28.46 9.30 -7.87
CA GLN A 69 -29.12 10.40 -8.55
C GLN A 69 -29.74 9.97 -9.89
N CYS A 70 -29.09 9.04 -10.59
CA CYS A 70 -29.52 8.51 -11.89
C CYS A 70 -30.48 7.30 -11.79
N LYS A 71 -31.10 7.02 -10.64
CA LYS A 71 -32.00 5.86 -10.45
C LYS A 71 -33.15 5.74 -11.45
N LYS A 72 -33.58 6.84 -12.06
CA LYS A 72 -34.62 6.84 -13.11
C LYS A 72 -34.10 6.42 -14.47
N GLU A 73 -32.79 6.54 -14.69
CA GLU A 73 -32.09 6.15 -15.91
C GLU A 73 -31.36 4.84 -15.63
N GLU A 74 -32.07 3.72 -15.80
CA GLU A 74 -31.63 2.38 -15.42
C GLU A 74 -30.25 2.02 -15.96
N MET A 75 -29.97 2.30 -17.24
CA MET A 75 -28.67 2.02 -17.86
C MET A 75 -27.51 2.78 -17.18
N ILE A 76 -27.71 4.07 -16.85
CA ILE A 76 -26.69 4.88 -16.20
C ILE A 76 -26.47 4.38 -14.77
N SER A 77 -27.56 4.14 -14.03
CA SER A 77 -27.47 3.63 -12.66
C SER A 77 -26.78 2.26 -12.62
N GLU A 78 -27.15 1.30 -13.47
CA GLU A 78 -26.54 -0.03 -13.51
C GLU A 78 -25.03 0.04 -13.82
N CYS A 79 -24.64 0.89 -14.77
CA CYS A 79 -23.23 1.07 -15.11
C CYS A 79 -22.42 1.61 -13.93
N LEU A 80 -22.90 2.68 -13.30
CA LEU A 80 -22.21 3.32 -12.20
C LEU A 80 -22.13 2.40 -10.98
N GLU A 81 -23.17 1.62 -10.70
CA GLU A 81 -23.19 0.63 -9.62
C GLU A 81 -22.12 -0.46 -9.84
N LYS A 82 -22.11 -1.12 -11.01
CA LYS A 82 -21.13 -2.16 -11.33
C LYS A 82 -19.68 -1.67 -11.32
N CYS A 83 -19.45 -0.48 -11.89
CA CYS A 83 -18.13 0.15 -11.85
C CYS A 83 -17.73 0.51 -10.41
N GLY A 84 -18.65 1.07 -9.62
CA GLY A 84 -18.42 1.43 -8.24
C GLY A 84 -18.10 0.24 -7.33
N GLU A 85 -18.79 -0.89 -7.52
CA GLU A 85 -18.51 -2.15 -6.82
C GLU A 85 -17.14 -2.71 -7.18
N SER A 86 -16.83 -2.81 -8.48
CA SER A 86 -15.55 -3.33 -8.97
C SER A 86 -14.36 -2.49 -8.46
N LEU A 87 -14.48 -1.16 -8.52
CA LEU A 87 -13.46 -0.25 -8.01
C LEU A 87 -13.33 -0.33 -6.48
N GLN A 88 -14.44 -0.54 -5.76
CA GLN A 88 -14.40 -0.71 -4.31
C GLN A 88 -13.58 -1.94 -3.91
N GLU A 89 -13.73 -3.05 -4.62
CA GLU A 89 -12.96 -4.26 -4.37
C GLU A 89 -11.47 -4.08 -4.70
N ILE A 90 -11.14 -3.42 -5.82
CA ILE A 90 -9.76 -3.06 -6.14
C ILE A 90 -9.13 -2.23 -5.01
N VAL A 91 -9.86 -1.26 -4.46
CA VAL A 91 -9.42 -0.48 -3.30
C VAL A 91 -9.18 -1.35 -2.07
N ASN A 92 -10.05 -2.35 -1.83
CA ASN A 92 -9.90 -3.29 -0.72
C ASN A 92 -8.62 -4.15 -0.88
N TYR A 93 -8.31 -4.61 -2.09
CA TYR A 93 -7.08 -5.36 -2.36
C TYR A 93 -5.81 -4.55 -2.15
N HIS A 94 -5.81 -3.26 -2.51
CA HIS A 94 -4.69 -2.36 -2.18
C HIS A 94 -4.49 -2.22 -0.67
N MET A 95 -5.55 -2.14 0.12
CA MET A 95 -5.43 -2.12 1.59
C MET A 95 -4.76 -3.40 2.11
N ILE A 96 -5.18 -4.57 1.61
CA ILE A 96 -4.58 -5.86 1.98
C ILE A 96 -3.10 -5.88 1.60
N LEU A 97 -2.72 -5.41 0.40
CA LEU A 97 -1.32 -5.32 -0.01
C LEU A 97 -0.50 -4.47 0.97
N PHE A 98 -0.99 -3.29 1.35
CA PHE A 98 -0.27 -2.40 2.25
C PHE A 98 -0.13 -2.97 3.66
N ASP A 99 -1.14 -3.70 4.15
CA ASP A 99 -1.05 -4.44 5.40
C ASP A 99 -0.01 -5.58 5.32
N GLN A 100 0.06 -6.30 4.19
CA GLN A 100 1.07 -7.32 3.98
C GLN A 100 2.47 -6.73 3.86
N ALA A 101 2.64 -5.58 3.19
CA ALA A 101 3.91 -4.85 3.13
C ALA A 101 4.37 -4.41 4.53
N GLN A 102 3.43 -3.96 5.36
CA GLN A 102 3.70 -3.56 6.74
C GLN A 102 4.19 -4.74 7.59
N ARG A 103 3.59 -5.93 7.44
CA ARG A 103 4.02 -7.13 8.17
C ARG A 103 5.35 -7.70 7.65
N SER A 104 5.42 -7.97 6.34
CA SER A 104 6.53 -8.70 5.72
C SER A 104 7.81 -7.86 5.59
N ILE A 105 7.71 -6.58 5.21
CA ILE A 105 8.91 -5.75 5.02
C ILE A 105 9.18 -4.92 6.27
N LYS A 106 8.20 -4.12 6.72
CA LYS A 106 8.44 -3.18 7.81
C LYS A 106 8.66 -3.90 9.14
N GLN A 107 7.74 -4.78 9.54
CA GLN A 107 7.82 -5.42 10.86
C GLN A 107 8.92 -6.50 10.91
N GLN A 108 8.94 -7.46 9.98
CA GLN A 108 9.90 -8.56 10.00
C GLN A 108 11.36 -8.07 9.96
N LEU A 109 11.71 -7.20 9.00
CA LEU A 109 13.09 -6.69 8.90
C LEU A 109 13.46 -5.81 10.10
N HIS A 110 12.52 -5.01 10.61
CA HIS A 110 12.76 -4.20 11.82
C HIS A 110 12.99 -5.06 13.06
N THR A 111 12.25 -6.16 13.21
CA THR A 111 12.48 -7.14 14.29
C THR A 111 13.87 -7.77 14.15
N PHE A 112 14.25 -8.22 12.96
CA PHE A 112 15.59 -8.76 12.71
C PHE A 112 16.70 -7.77 13.08
N ILE A 113 16.57 -6.48 12.71
CA ILE A 113 17.52 -5.43 13.11
C ILE A 113 17.54 -5.26 14.64
N LYS A 114 16.38 -5.12 15.27
CA LYS A 114 16.29 -4.80 16.71
C LYS A 114 16.69 -5.94 17.62
N GLU A 115 16.48 -7.18 17.20
CA GLU A 115 16.72 -8.36 18.02
C GLU A 115 18.05 -9.02 17.65
N ASP A 116 18.19 -9.49 16.41
CA ASP A 116 19.35 -10.31 16.01
C ASP A 116 20.60 -9.46 15.76
N VAL A 117 20.50 -8.37 14.97
CA VAL A 117 21.65 -7.49 14.70
C VAL A 117 22.12 -6.81 15.97
N ARG A 118 21.18 -6.29 16.79
CA ARG A 118 21.52 -5.69 18.07
C ARG A 118 22.22 -6.67 19.02
N LYS A 119 21.70 -7.89 19.15
CA LYS A 119 22.31 -8.93 20.00
C LYS A 119 23.73 -9.27 19.55
N PHE A 120 23.96 -9.40 18.24
CA PHE A 120 25.31 -9.60 17.69
C PHE A 120 26.26 -8.46 18.11
N LYS A 121 25.84 -7.20 17.95
CA LYS A 121 26.63 -6.02 18.31
C LYS A 121 26.92 -5.94 19.82
N ASP A 122 25.94 -6.29 20.65
CA ASP A 122 26.12 -6.32 22.11
C ASP A 122 27.11 -7.41 22.53
N THR A 123 27.02 -8.62 21.94
CA THR A 123 27.99 -9.70 22.19
C THR A 123 29.39 -9.33 21.71
N LYS A 124 29.52 -8.72 20.53
CA LYS A 124 30.80 -8.21 20.01
C LYS A 124 31.44 -7.22 20.98
N LYS A 125 30.67 -6.24 21.45
CA LYS A 125 31.16 -5.22 22.40
C LYS A 125 31.67 -5.85 23.70
N GLN A 126 30.98 -6.88 24.21
CA GLN A 126 31.44 -7.61 25.39
C GLN A 126 32.70 -8.42 25.11
N PHE A 127 32.77 -9.07 23.94
CA PHE A 127 33.95 -9.81 23.50
C PHE A 127 35.18 -8.90 23.39
N ASP A 128 35.06 -7.74 22.75
CA ASP A 128 36.14 -6.77 22.58
C ASP A 128 36.67 -6.31 23.95
N ARG A 129 35.77 -6.00 24.90
CA ARG A 129 36.15 -5.62 26.26
C ARG A 129 36.92 -6.72 26.99
N VAL A 130 36.42 -7.95 26.98
CA VAL A 130 37.07 -9.07 27.68
C VAL A 130 38.39 -9.45 27.01
N ARG A 131 38.51 -9.24 25.70
CA ARG A 131 39.77 -9.38 24.98
C ARG A 131 40.80 -8.36 25.46
N GLU A 132 40.44 -7.08 25.54
CA GLU A 132 41.32 -6.02 26.07
C GLU A 132 41.75 -6.33 27.52
N ASP A 133 40.82 -6.74 28.38
CA ASP A 133 41.11 -7.13 29.77
C ASP A 133 42.10 -8.32 29.85
N MET A 134 42.00 -9.28 28.92
CA MET A 134 42.92 -10.42 28.83
C MET A 134 44.30 -9.99 28.35
N GLU A 135 44.38 -9.14 27.33
CA GLU A 135 45.64 -8.59 26.82
C GLU A 135 46.36 -7.79 27.92
N LEU A 136 45.64 -6.96 28.69
CA LEU A 136 46.18 -6.23 29.84
C LEU A 136 46.67 -7.17 30.96
N ALA A 137 45.89 -8.20 31.32
CA ALA A 137 46.30 -9.18 32.32
C ALA A 137 47.55 -9.97 31.89
N GLN A 138 47.68 -10.24 30.59
CA GLN A 138 48.84 -10.92 30.01
C GLN A 138 50.11 -10.06 30.11
N VAL A 139 50.02 -8.76 29.81
CA VAL A 139 51.13 -7.82 29.98
C VAL A 139 51.54 -7.71 31.45
N LYS A 140 50.58 -7.55 32.36
CA LYS A 140 50.85 -7.47 33.81
C LYS A 140 51.52 -8.73 34.34
N ASN A 141 51.06 -9.91 33.92
CA ASN A 141 51.69 -11.18 34.30
C ASN A 141 53.11 -11.31 33.76
N ALA A 142 53.37 -10.91 32.51
CA ALA A 142 54.70 -10.95 31.92
C ALA A 142 55.69 -9.99 32.60
N GLN A 143 55.21 -8.87 33.14
CA GLN A 143 56.00 -7.87 33.86
C GLN A 143 56.11 -8.14 35.36
N ALA A 144 55.46 -9.19 35.88
CA ALA A 144 55.41 -9.43 37.32
C ALA A 144 56.81 -9.72 37.91
N PRO A 145 57.20 -9.04 39.00
CA PRO A 145 58.51 -9.20 39.61
C PRO A 145 58.66 -10.59 40.24
N ARG A 146 59.58 -11.42 39.71
CA ARG A 146 59.78 -12.82 40.15
C ARG A 146 60.25 -12.97 41.60
N ASN A 147 60.85 -11.93 42.16
CA ASN A 147 61.31 -11.90 43.56
C ASN A 147 60.16 -11.66 44.55
N LYS A 148 58.99 -11.21 44.09
CA LYS A 148 57.80 -11.02 44.90
C LYS A 148 56.76 -12.08 44.56
N VAL A 149 56.94 -13.26 45.16
CA VAL A 149 56.15 -14.46 44.86
C VAL A 149 54.64 -14.20 44.93
N HIS A 150 54.17 -13.48 45.95
CA HIS A 150 52.75 -13.18 46.10
C HIS A 150 52.18 -12.30 44.98
N GLU A 151 52.89 -11.22 44.60
CA GLU A 151 52.47 -10.36 43.48
C GLU A 151 52.48 -11.11 42.14
N ALA A 152 53.44 -12.03 41.95
CA ALA A 152 53.51 -12.89 40.77
C ALA A 152 52.37 -13.93 40.73
N GLU A 153 51.99 -14.49 41.88
CA GLU A 153 50.85 -15.40 42.02
C GLU A 153 49.52 -14.68 41.72
N GLU A 154 49.29 -13.50 42.27
CA GLU A 154 48.10 -12.68 42.00
C GLU A 154 47.97 -12.34 40.51
N ALA A 155 49.06 -11.89 39.88
CA ALA A 155 49.08 -11.60 38.44
C ALA A 155 48.79 -12.85 37.59
N THR A 156 49.28 -14.01 38.02
CA THR A 156 49.00 -15.30 37.36
C THR A 156 47.54 -15.69 37.50
N GLN A 157 46.97 -15.56 38.70
CA GLN A 157 45.57 -15.86 38.95
C GLN A 157 44.64 -14.94 38.16
N ALA A 158 44.93 -13.63 38.12
CA ALA A 158 44.20 -12.66 37.31
C ALA A 158 44.22 -13.02 35.81
N LEU A 159 45.38 -13.43 35.28
CA LEU A 159 45.50 -13.90 33.89
C LEU A 159 44.67 -15.16 33.64
N VAL A 160 44.68 -16.13 34.55
CA VAL A 160 43.89 -17.36 34.42
C VAL A 160 42.40 -17.06 34.38
N LEU A 161 41.92 -16.18 35.28
CA LEU A 161 40.52 -15.76 35.32
C LEU A 161 40.11 -15.02 34.04
N SER A 162 40.94 -14.07 33.60
CA SER A 162 40.66 -13.29 32.38
C SER A 162 40.66 -14.17 31.12
N ARG A 163 41.59 -15.13 31.00
CA ARG A 163 41.58 -16.14 29.92
C ARG A 163 40.32 -17.00 29.94
N LYS A 164 39.81 -17.37 31.11
CA LYS A 164 38.57 -18.14 31.23
C LYS A 164 37.36 -17.32 30.74
N ALA A 165 37.26 -16.05 31.15
CA ALA A 165 36.22 -15.15 30.68
C ALA A 165 36.28 -14.95 29.15
N PHE A 166 37.48 -14.70 28.62
CA PHE A 166 37.70 -14.55 27.18
C PHE A 166 37.23 -15.76 26.39
N ARG A 167 37.61 -16.97 26.81
CA ARG A 167 37.19 -18.21 26.12
C ARG A 167 35.68 -18.38 26.09
N HIS A 168 34.98 -18.00 27.16
CA HIS A 168 33.53 -18.08 27.20
C HIS A 168 32.88 -17.12 26.21
N LEU A 169 33.28 -15.84 26.25
CA LEU A 169 32.75 -14.80 25.38
C LEU A 169 33.16 -14.98 23.92
N ALA A 170 34.33 -15.55 23.65
CA ALA A 170 34.76 -15.93 22.30
C ALA A 170 33.81 -16.97 21.69
N LEU A 171 33.34 -17.94 22.47
CA LEU A 171 32.39 -18.94 21.99
C LEU A 171 31.02 -18.33 21.71
N ASP A 172 30.53 -17.48 22.61
CA ASP A 172 29.27 -16.77 22.42
C ASP A 172 29.34 -15.87 21.18
N TYR A 173 30.49 -15.20 20.98
CA TYR A 173 30.70 -14.35 19.82
C TYR A 173 30.69 -15.14 18.51
N VAL A 174 31.44 -16.25 18.42
CA VAL A 174 31.40 -17.09 17.21
C VAL A 174 30.03 -17.72 16.99
N LEU A 175 29.31 -18.08 18.06
CA LEU A 175 27.93 -18.51 17.94
C LEU A 175 27.07 -17.41 17.31
N GLN A 176 27.17 -16.15 17.80
CA GLN A 176 26.41 -15.04 17.22
C GLN A 176 26.80 -14.74 15.77
N ILE A 177 28.09 -14.85 15.39
CA ILE A 177 28.54 -14.75 13.99
C ILE A 177 27.81 -15.77 13.11
N ASN A 178 27.78 -17.04 13.51
CA ASN A 178 27.13 -18.09 12.73
C ASN A 178 25.61 -17.87 12.66
N VAL A 179 24.99 -17.48 13.78
CA VAL A 179 23.55 -17.20 13.83
C VAL A 179 23.19 -16.03 12.91
N ILE A 180 23.91 -14.91 12.96
CA ILE A 180 23.59 -13.74 12.12
C ILE A 180 23.81 -14.04 10.63
N GLN A 181 24.86 -14.78 10.28
CA GLN A 181 25.11 -15.20 8.90
C GLN A 181 24.04 -16.15 8.35
N ALA A 182 23.54 -17.06 9.19
CA ALA A 182 22.46 -17.96 8.80
C ALA A 182 21.12 -17.22 8.68
N LYS A 183 20.79 -16.39 9.69
CA LYS A 183 19.52 -15.67 9.77
C LYS A 183 19.35 -14.61 8.70
N LYS A 184 20.38 -13.78 8.44
CA LYS A 184 20.29 -12.69 7.46
C LYS A 184 19.76 -13.17 6.11
N LYS A 185 20.19 -14.35 5.67
CA LYS A 185 19.84 -14.88 4.36
C LYS A 185 18.35 -15.20 4.28
N PHE A 186 17.82 -15.96 5.23
CA PHE A 186 16.42 -16.37 5.13
C PHE A 186 15.46 -15.25 5.54
N GLU A 187 15.78 -14.39 6.50
CA GLU A 187 14.90 -13.27 6.91
C GLU A 187 14.68 -12.28 5.75
N ILE A 188 15.75 -11.93 5.03
CA ILE A 188 15.65 -11.03 3.87
C ILE A 188 14.87 -11.68 2.73
N LEU A 189 15.15 -12.95 2.44
CA LEU A 189 14.47 -13.68 1.36
C LEU A 189 13.00 -13.90 1.68
N ASP A 190 12.66 -14.25 2.91
CA ASP A 190 11.28 -14.51 3.34
C ASP A 190 10.43 -13.24 3.36
N ALA A 191 10.98 -12.13 3.85
CA ALA A 191 10.34 -10.81 3.78
C ALA A 191 10.01 -10.42 2.33
N MET A 192 10.98 -10.53 1.42
CA MET A 192 10.78 -10.15 0.02
C MET A 192 9.84 -11.12 -0.70
N LEU A 193 9.96 -12.42 -0.46
CA LEU A 193 9.10 -13.43 -1.05
C LEU A 193 7.64 -13.25 -0.61
N SER A 194 7.41 -12.95 0.67
CA SER A 194 6.09 -12.65 1.21
C SER A 194 5.48 -11.40 0.57
N PHE A 195 6.27 -10.34 0.39
CA PHE A 195 5.80 -9.14 -0.30
C PHE A 195 5.50 -9.40 -1.79
N MET A 196 6.35 -10.15 -2.50
CA MET A 196 6.10 -10.52 -3.91
C MET A 196 4.86 -11.37 -4.07
N ARG A 197 4.60 -12.30 -3.15
CA ARG A 197 3.35 -13.08 -3.14
C ARG A 197 2.13 -12.17 -2.97
N ALA A 198 2.20 -11.19 -2.06
CA ALA A 198 1.11 -10.23 -1.88
C ALA A 198 0.87 -9.38 -3.14
N GLN A 199 1.93 -8.97 -3.85
CA GLN A 199 1.82 -8.29 -5.14
C GLN A 199 1.13 -9.18 -6.19
N CYS A 200 1.56 -10.43 -6.34
CA CYS A 200 0.91 -11.38 -7.25
C CYS A 200 -0.57 -11.55 -6.93
N THR A 201 -0.94 -11.65 -5.65
CA THR A 201 -2.33 -11.73 -5.23
C THR A 201 -3.12 -10.48 -5.62
N LEU A 202 -2.60 -9.27 -5.39
CA LEU A 202 -3.25 -8.03 -5.82
C LEU A 202 -3.56 -8.04 -7.33
N PHE A 203 -2.57 -8.35 -8.16
CA PHE A 203 -2.74 -8.32 -9.61
C PHE A 203 -3.68 -9.43 -10.10
N GLN A 204 -3.59 -10.63 -9.54
CA GLN A 204 -4.49 -11.72 -9.92
C GLN A 204 -5.94 -11.40 -9.55
N GLN A 205 -6.18 -10.91 -8.34
CA GLN A 205 -7.53 -10.55 -7.90
C GLN A 205 -8.08 -9.36 -8.69
N GLY A 206 -7.24 -8.34 -8.94
CA GLY A 206 -7.62 -7.20 -9.78
C GLY A 206 -7.95 -7.60 -11.22
N PHE A 207 -7.14 -8.48 -11.82
CA PHE A 207 -7.42 -9.02 -13.16
C PHE A 207 -8.76 -9.78 -13.18
N ASN A 208 -9.00 -10.67 -12.22
CA ASN A 208 -10.23 -11.47 -12.20
C ASN A 208 -11.49 -10.60 -12.17
N ILE A 209 -11.50 -9.51 -11.40
CA ILE A 209 -12.64 -8.57 -11.36
C ILE A 209 -12.84 -7.88 -12.72
N LEU A 210 -11.74 -7.41 -13.32
CA LEU A 210 -11.81 -6.71 -14.60
C LEU A 210 -12.22 -7.64 -15.74
N ASP A 211 -11.80 -8.91 -15.69
CA ASP A 211 -12.21 -9.95 -16.63
C ASP A 211 -13.70 -10.31 -16.45
N GLU A 212 -14.20 -10.34 -15.21
CA GLU A 212 -15.61 -10.60 -14.91
C GLU A 212 -16.54 -9.49 -15.45
N ILE A 213 -16.13 -8.22 -15.37
CA ILE A 213 -16.92 -7.08 -15.87
C ILE A 213 -16.75 -6.81 -17.37
N ASP A 214 -15.70 -7.35 -18.02
CA ASP A 214 -15.40 -7.10 -19.44
C ASP A 214 -16.58 -7.42 -20.41
N PRO A 215 -17.31 -8.55 -20.28
CA PRO A 215 -18.47 -8.80 -21.12
C PRO A 215 -19.57 -7.73 -20.99
N TYR A 216 -19.78 -7.22 -19.77
CA TYR A 216 -20.71 -6.12 -19.53
C TYR A 216 -20.24 -4.83 -20.19
N MET A 217 -18.95 -4.47 -20.05
CA MET A 217 -18.39 -3.28 -20.68
C MET A 217 -18.51 -3.31 -22.21
N LYS A 218 -18.30 -4.49 -22.83
CA LYS A 218 -18.50 -4.67 -24.27
C LYS A 218 -19.95 -4.49 -24.69
N LYS A 219 -20.89 -5.02 -23.92
CA LYS A 219 -22.33 -4.82 -24.16
C LYS A 219 -22.69 -3.33 -24.03
N LEU A 220 -22.22 -2.66 -22.98
CA LEU A 220 -22.46 -1.25 -22.74
C LEU A 220 -21.91 -0.38 -23.88
N ALA A 221 -20.73 -0.70 -24.41
CA ALA A 221 -20.15 0.01 -25.55
C ALA A 221 -21.05 -0.05 -26.79
N ALA A 222 -21.56 -1.24 -27.13
CA ALA A 222 -22.50 -1.39 -28.24
C ALA A 222 -23.83 -0.65 -28.00
N GLN A 223 -24.32 -0.64 -26.76
CA GLN A 223 -25.51 0.13 -26.39
C GLN A 223 -25.28 1.65 -26.51
N LEU A 224 -24.09 2.13 -26.15
CA LEU A 224 -23.70 3.53 -26.29
C LEU A 224 -23.66 3.96 -27.76
N ASP A 225 -23.09 3.12 -28.63
CA ASP A 225 -23.08 3.37 -30.08
C ASP A 225 -24.51 3.52 -30.62
N GLN A 226 -25.43 2.67 -30.18
CA GLN A 226 -26.84 2.77 -30.57
C GLN A 226 -27.50 4.06 -30.06
N LEU A 227 -27.26 4.45 -28.80
CA LEU A 227 -27.79 5.69 -28.24
C LEU A 227 -27.33 6.93 -29.00
N VAL A 228 -26.09 6.94 -29.50
CA VAL A 228 -25.58 8.04 -30.34
C VAL A 228 -26.34 8.12 -31.65
N ILE A 229 -26.63 6.98 -32.28
CA ILE A 229 -27.41 6.90 -33.52
C ILE A 229 -28.84 7.40 -33.26
N ASP A 230 -29.49 6.85 -32.24
CA ASP A 230 -30.88 7.19 -31.90
C ASP A 230 -31.02 8.68 -31.58
N SER A 231 -30.08 9.24 -30.80
CA SER A 231 -30.03 10.67 -30.49
C SER A 231 -29.87 11.54 -31.75
N ALA A 232 -29.05 11.12 -32.71
CA ALA A 232 -28.88 11.84 -33.97
C ALA A 232 -30.14 11.80 -34.85
N VAL A 233 -30.85 10.66 -34.89
CA VAL A 233 -32.12 10.51 -35.60
C VAL A 233 -33.19 11.39 -34.95
N GLU A 234 -33.36 11.29 -33.63
CA GLU A 234 -34.34 12.07 -32.88
C GLU A 234 -34.11 13.57 -33.06
N LYS A 235 -32.85 14.03 -32.95
CA LYS A 235 -32.48 15.42 -33.21
C LYS A 235 -32.91 15.86 -34.60
N ARG A 236 -32.63 15.07 -35.64
CA ARG A 236 -33.00 15.40 -37.03
C ARG A 236 -34.51 15.49 -37.21
N GLU A 237 -35.27 14.56 -36.61
CA GLU A 237 -36.73 14.59 -36.66
C GLU A 237 -37.31 15.81 -35.94
N LEU A 238 -36.76 16.16 -34.78
CA LEU A 238 -37.16 17.35 -34.03
C LEU A 238 -36.84 18.64 -34.79
N GLU A 239 -35.66 18.73 -35.42
CA GLU A 239 -35.29 19.85 -36.29
C GLU A 239 -36.26 19.98 -37.47
N HIS A 240 -36.66 18.86 -38.09
CA HIS A 240 -37.63 18.86 -39.17
C HIS A 240 -39.03 19.30 -38.71
N LYS A 241 -39.52 18.76 -37.58
CA LYS A 241 -40.80 19.15 -36.97
C LYS A 241 -40.81 20.63 -36.60
N HIS A 242 -39.73 21.11 -36.00
CA HIS A 242 -39.55 22.52 -35.65
C HIS A 242 -39.63 23.42 -36.88
N ALA A 243 -38.96 23.06 -37.99
CA ALA A 243 -39.03 23.81 -39.24
C ALA A 243 -40.46 23.83 -39.84
N LEU A 244 -41.19 22.71 -39.79
CA LEU A 244 -42.57 22.64 -40.26
C LEU A 244 -43.53 23.49 -39.44
N ILE A 245 -43.40 23.49 -38.11
CA ILE A 245 -44.21 24.33 -37.22
C ILE A 245 -43.95 25.81 -37.52
N GLN A 246 -42.68 26.22 -37.64
CA GLN A 246 -42.34 27.60 -38.02
C GLN A 246 -43.01 28.00 -39.33
N GLN A 247 -42.95 27.17 -40.38
CA GLN A 247 -43.60 27.47 -41.66
C GLN A 247 -45.13 27.62 -41.55
N ARG A 248 -45.79 26.82 -40.69
CA ARG A 248 -47.24 26.93 -40.47
C ARG A 248 -47.62 28.17 -39.67
N ASP A 249 -46.88 28.51 -38.62
CA ASP A 249 -47.17 29.67 -37.76
C ASP A 249 -46.98 31.00 -38.52
N PHE A 250 -46.08 31.07 -39.49
CA PHE A 250 -45.99 32.24 -40.39
C PHE A 250 -47.15 32.33 -41.40
N SER A 251 -47.94 31.26 -41.59
CA SER A 251 -49.05 31.22 -42.55
C SER A 251 -50.44 31.50 -41.94
N TYR A 252 -50.56 31.49 -40.60
CA TYR A 252 -51.83 31.61 -39.89
C TYR A 252 -51.77 32.76 -38.86
N ASP A 253 -52.22 33.95 -39.27
CA ASP A 253 -52.49 35.10 -38.37
C ASP A 253 -53.92 35.09 -37.83
N ASP A 254 -54.69 34.02 -38.10
CA ASP A 254 -56.10 33.92 -37.69
C ASP A 254 -56.28 32.78 -36.69
N THR A 255 -56.37 33.15 -35.41
CA THR A 255 -56.54 32.24 -34.26
C THR A 255 -57.87 31.48 -34.37
N LYS A 256 -57.90 30.40 -35.16
CA LYS A 256 -59.06 29.52 -35.23
C LYS A 256 -59.18 28.72 -33.92
N LEU A 257 -60.30 28.92 -33.22
CA LEU A 257 -60.73 28.10 -32.09
C LEU A 257 -60.82 26.64 -32.56
N GLU A 258 -60.01 25.76 -31.96
CA GLU A 258 -60.11 24.32 -32.19
C GLU A 258 -61.30 23.77 -31.37
N PHE A 259 -62.23 23.10 -32.04
CA PHE A 259 -63.40 22.49 -31.40
C PHE A 259 -63.20 20.98 -31.33
N ASN A 260 -63.24 20.40 -30.13
CA ASN A 260 -63.29 18.95 -29.99
C ASN A 260 -64.76 18.50 -30.01
N VAL A 261 -65.19 17.96 -31.16
CA VAL A 261 -66.59 17.56 -31.41
C VAL A 261 -66.93 16.21 -30.74
N ASP A 262 -65.93 15.43 -30.34
CA ASP A 262 -66.07 14.07 -29.82
C ASP A 262 -65.92 13.96 -28.28
N ALA A 263 -65.98 15.08 -27.54
CA ALA A 263 -65.82 15.04 -26.10
C ALA A 263 -67.06 14.40 -25.41
N PRO A 264 -66.88 13.49 -24.43
CA PRO A 264 -67.97 12.68 -23.85
C PRO A 264 -69.12 13.48 -23.19
N ASN A 265 -68.89 14.76 -22.87
CA ASN A 265 -69.82 15.63 -22.16
C ASN A 265 -70.22 16.89 -22.96
N GLY A 266 -70.02 16.91 -24.29
CA GLY A 266 -70.34 18.05 -25.17
C GLY A 266 -69.11 18.78 -25.71
N VAL A 267 -69.30 19.96 -26.32
CA VAL A 267 -68.20 20.72 -26.92
C VAL A 267 -67.28 21.29 -25.84
N VAL A 268 -66.02 20.85 -25.84
CA VAL A 268 -64.96 21.41 -25.00
C VAL A 268 -64.16 22.41 -25.84
N MET A 269 -64.05 23.64 -25.35
CA MET A 269 -63.21 24.70 -25.93
C MET A 269 -62.19 25.17 -24.89
N GLU A 270 -60.93 25.26 -25.31
CA GLU A 270 -59.85 25.82 -24.52
C GLU A 270 -59.14 26.93 -25.28
N GLY A 271 -58.66 27.92 -24.55
CA GLY A 271 -58.02 29.09 -25.12
C GLY A 271 -57.83 30.16 -24.06
N TYR A 272 -56.84 31.02 -24.28
CA TYR A 272 -56.62 32.14 -23.38
C TYR A 272 -57.66 33.23 -23.61
N LEU A 273 -58.24 33.74 -22.53
CA LEU A 273 -59.19 34.85 -22.56
C LEU A 273 -58.77 35.92 -21.55
N PHE A 274 -58.88 37.18 -21.93
CA PHE A 274 -58.77 38.26 -20.96
C PHE A 274 -60.06 38.33 -20.14
N LYS A 275 -59.94 38.32 -18.81
CA LYS A 275 -61.06 38.50 -17.89
C LYS A 275 -60.97 39.87 -17.24
N ARG A 276 -62.07 40.62 -17.28
CA ARG A 276 -62.19 41.91 -16.59
C ARG A 276 -62.60 41.69 -15.14
N ALA A 277 -61.89 42.32 -14.21
CA ALA A 277 -62.29 42.34 -12.81
C ALA A 277 -63.60 43.12 -12.64
N SER A 278 -64.51 42.59 -11.82
CA SER A 278 -65.80 43.23 -11.50
C SER A 278 -65.69 44.36 -10.46
N ASN A 279 -64.47 44.64 -9.97
CA ASN A 279 -64.20 45.71 -9.03
C ASN A 279 -64.20 47.08 -9.73
N ALA A 280 -64.22 48.16 -8.93
CA ALA A 280 -64.27 49.53 -9.46
C ALA A 280 -63.11 49.89 -10.40
N PHE A 281 -61.96 49.22 -10.25
CA PHE A 281 -60.75 49.47 -11.04
C PHE A 281 -60.72 48.73 -12.39
N LYS A 282 -61.68 47.83 -12.68
CA LYS A 282 -61.94 47.19 -13.98
C LYS A 282 -60.67 46.78 -14.77
N THR A 283 -59.70 46.16 -14.10
CA THR A 283 -58.46 45.70 -14.73
C THR A 283 -58.69 44.44 -15.55
N TRP A 284 -57.94 44.29 -16.65
CA TRP A 284 -57.95 43.12 -17.52
C TRP A 284 -56.71 42.28 -17.26
N ASN A 285 -56.89 40.99 -16.99
CA ASN A 285 -55.81 40.02 -16.85
C ASN A 285 -56.09 38.82 -17.75
N ARG A 286 -55.02 38.23 -18.29
CA ARG A 286 -55.08 36.99 -19.06
C ARG A 286 -54.86 35.81 -18.12
#